data_AF-A0A1F8RT32-F1
#
_entry.id   AF-A0A1F8RT32-F1
#
_cell.length_a   1.000
_cell.length_b   1.000
_cell.length_c   1.000
_cell.angle_alpha   90.00
_cell.angle_beta   90.00
_cell.angle_gamma   90.00
#
_symmetry.space_group_name_H-M   'P 1'
#
loop_
_entity.id
_entity.type
_entity.pdbx_description
1 polymer ?
#
loop_
_entity_poly.entity_id
_entity_poly.type
_entity_poly.pdbx_seq_one_letter_code
_entity_poly.pdbx_strand_id
1 'polypeptide(L)'
;MMLPAHITPAMFRQAVQQVLAKRGENPALAKVRLESFAEGRCIQIMHIGPYADEPRTLAVMDEYMRTHGLRFRGKHHEIYMGDPRRSKPEKLKTVLRHAVERDV
;
A
#
# COMPACT_ATOMS: atom_id res chain seq x y z
N MET A 1 0.29 5.44 3.16
CA MET A 1 0.68 5.31 4.58
C MET A 1 -0.58 5.35 5.42
N MET A 2 -0.75 4.40 6.33
CA MET A 2 -1.86 4.41 7.29
C MET A 2 -1.51 5.33 8.46
N LEU A 3 -2.46 6.15 8.88
CA LEU A 3 -2.28 7.08 10.00
C LEU A 3 -2.99 6.54 11.26
N PRO A 4 -2.48 6.82 12.47
CA PRO A 4 -3.20 6.53 13.69
C PRO A 4 -4.56 7.22 13.75
N ALA A 5 -5.53 6.60 14.44
CA ALA A 5 -6.91 7.08 14.48
C ALA A 5 -7.09 8.48 15.11
N HIS A 6 -6.14 8.92 15.95
CA HIS A 6 -6.21 10.23 16.60
C HIS A 6 -5.82 11.40 15.67
N ILE A 7 -5.33 11.14 14.45
CA ILE A 7 -4.93 12.19 13.52
C ILE A 7 -6.16 12.89 12.93
N THR A 8 -6.26 14.19 13.19
CA THR A 8 -7.38 15.01 12.72
C THR A 8 -7.05 15.80 11.45
N PRO A 9 -8.06 16.27 10.68
CA PRO A 9 -7.84 17.17 9.55
C PRO A 9 -7.12 18.47 9.94
N ALA A 10 -7.30 18.97 11.16
CA ALA A 10 -6.60 20.16 11.64
C ALA A 10 -5.10 19.89 11.82
N MET A 11 -4.74 18.76 12.44
CA MET A 11 -3.34 18.34 12.60
C MET A 11 -2.67 18.15 11.24
N PHE A 12 -3.37 17.54 10.27
CA PHE A 12 -2.87 17.38 8.91
C PHE A 12 -2.59 18.72 8.23
N ARG A 13 -3.55 19.66 8.25
CA ARG A 13 -3.37 21.00 7.66
C ARG A 13 -2.20 21.74 8.29
N GLN A 14 -2.08 21.68 9.62
CA GLN A 14 -0.97 22.29 10.34
C GLN A 14 0.38 21.72 9.89
N ALA A 15 0.48 20.39 9.77
CA ALA A 15 1.70 19.73 9.31
C ALA A 15 2.08 20.15 7.87
N VAL A 16 1.10 20.26 6.97
CA VAL A 16 1.34 20.75 5.60
C VAL A 16 1.91 22.17 5.60
N GLN A 17 1.33 23.08 6.41
CA GLN A 17 1.83 24.47 6.51
C GLN A 17 3.24 24.55 7.09
N GLN A 18 3.56 23.72 8.09
CA GLN A 18 4.90 23.66 8.67
C GLN A 18 5.95 23.20 7.63
N VAL A 19 5.61 22.22 6.79
CA VAL A 19 6.52 21.77 5.72
C VAL A 19 6.68 22.84 4.66
N LEU A 20 5.60 23.51 4.24
CA LEU A 20 5.64 24.60 3.27
C LEU A 20 6.55 25.74 3.75
N ALA A 21 6.39 26.18 5.00
CA ALA A 21 7.22 27.23 5.59
C ALA A 21 8.71 26.85 5.67
N LYS A 22 9.01 25.57 5.92
CA LYS A 22 10.39 25.08 6.09
C LYS A 22 11.09 24.73 4.77
N ARG A 23 10.35 24.26 3.77
CA ARG A 23 10.90 23.69 2.52
C ARG A 23 10.61 24.53 1.29
N GLY A 24 9.83 25.60 1.44
CA GLY A 24 9.37 26.43 0.31
C GLY A 24 8.27 25.74 -0.50
N GLU A 25 7.86 26.40 -1.57
CA GLU A 25 6.83 25.88 -2.48
C GLU A 25 7.28 24.56 -3.11
N ASN A 26 6.45 23.53 -2.94
CA ASN A 26 6.65 22.24 -3.58
C ASN A 26 5.31 21.80 -4.18
N PRO A 27 5.19 21.71 -5.53
CA PRO A 27 3.98 21.28 -6.19
C PRO A 27 3.47 19.90 -5.74
N ALA A 28 4.34 19.04 -5.19
CA ALA A 28 3.94 17.75 -4.64
C ALA A 28 3.13 17.89 -3.34
N LEU A 29 3.35 18.94 -2.53
CA LEU A 29 2.58 19.16 -1.29
C LEU A 29 1.10 19.41 -1.58
N ALA A 30 0.78 20.07 -2.69
CA ALA A 30 -0.60 20.30 -3.12
C ALA A 30 -1.34 19.00 -3.49
N LYS A 31 -0.61 17.90 -3.75
CA LYS A 31 -1.19 16.59 -4.06
C LYS A 31 -1.40 15.72 -2.82
N VAL A 32 -0.89 16.14 -1.66
CA VAL A 32 -1.03 15.37 -0.41
C VAL A 32 -2.42 15.59 0.17
N ARG A 33 -3.05 14.50 0.58
CA ARG A 33 -4.43 14.50 1.10
C ARG A 33 -4.58 13.57 2.29
N LEU A 34 -5.42 13.97 3.24
CA LEU A 34 -5.91 13.11 4.30
C LEU A 34 -7.27 12.55 3.88
N GLU A 35 -7.37 11.24 3.72
CA GLU A 35 -8.62 10.58 3.35
C GLU A 35 -8.84 9.31 4.16
N SER A 36 -10.11 8.97 4.34
CA SER A 36 -10.51 7.62 4.78
C SER A 36 -10.46 6.67 3.58
N PHE A 37 -9.90 5.49 3.78
CA PHE A 37 -9.78 4.48 2.73
C PHE A 37 -10.30 3.14 3.22
N ALA A 38 -11.37 2.65 2.58
CA ALA A 38 -11.96 1.34 2.83
C ALA A 38 -11.74 0.47 1.59
N GLU A 39 -10.71 -0.37 1.64
CA GLU A 39 -10.31 -1.23 0.52
C GLU A 39 -11.36 -2.35 0.25
N GLY A 40 -12.00 -2.82 1.33
CA GLY A 40 -13.00 -3.88 1.30
C GLY A 40 -12.39 -5.25 1.53
N ARG A 41 -13.00 -6.28 0.92
CA ARG A 41 -12.49 -7.65 0.99
C ARG A 41 -11.22 -7.77 0.15
N CYS A 42 -10.17 -8.33 0.74
CA CYS A 42 -8.90 -8.54 0.06
C CYS A 42 -8.37 -9.95 0.35
N ILE A 43 -7.50 -10.43 -0.53
CA ILE A 43 -6.51 -11.45 -0.21
C ILE A 43 -5.15 -10.78 -0.05
N GLN A 44 -4.27 -11.36 0.77
CA GLN A 44 -2.92 -10.84 0.94
C GLN A 44 -1.94 -11.94 1.30
N ILE A 45 -0.68 -11.73 0.95
CA ILE A 45 0.43 -12.61 1.29
C ILE A 45 1.70 -11.78 1.52
N MET A 46 2.58 -12.26 2.40
CA MET A 46 3.91 -11.68 2.58
C MET A 46 4.85 -12.22 1.52
N HIS A 47 5.32 -11.37 0.61
CA HIS A 47 6.45 -11.63 -0.25
C HIS A 47 7.75 -11.40 0.52
N ILE A 48 8.67 -12.36 0.47
CA ILE A 48 10.00 -12.26 1.05
C ILE A 48 11.00 -12.47 -0.08
N GLY A 49 11.77 -11.44 -0.39
CA GLY A 49 12.72 -11.46 -1.50
C GLY A 49 12.67 -10.20 -2.38
N PRO A 50 13.45 -10.20 -3.47
CA PRO A 50 13.51 -9.09 -4.41
C PRO A 50 12.17 -8.85 -5.12
N TYR A 51 11.84 -7.59 -5.41
CA TYR A 51 10.61 -7.22 -6.14
C TYR A 51 10.46 -7.92 -7.50
N ALA A 52 11.57 -8.24 -8.16
CA ALA A 52 11.57 -8.98 -9.43
C ALA A 52 10.94 -10.38 -9.32
N ASP A 53 10.90 -10.96 -8.11
CA ASP A 53 10.34 -12.29 -7.85
C ASP A 53 8.86 -12.24 -7.42
N GLU A 54 8.27 -11.04 -7.27
CA GLU A 54 6.86 -10.87 -6.95
C GLU A 54 5.91 -11.61 -7.90
N PRO A 55 6.16 -11.72 -9.23
CA PRO A 55 5.32 -12.51 -10.13
C PRO A 55 5.09 -13.95 -9.65
N ARG A 56 6.08 -14.56 -8.97
CA ARG A 56 5.92 -15.90 -8.39
C ARG A 56 4.90 -15.91 -7.24
N THR A 57 4.92 -14.88 -6.40
CA THR A 57 3.96 -14.73 -5.31
C THR A 57 2.57 -14.35 -5.82
N LEU A 58 2.49 -13.52 -6.85
CA LEU A 58 1.23 -13.16 -7.51
C LEU A 58 0.55 -14.37 -8.13
N ALA A 59 1.29 -15.26 -8.80
CA ALA A 59 0.73 -16.50 -9.35
C ALA A 59 0.07 -17.39 -8.28
N VAL A 60 0.62 -17.42 -7.06
CA VAL A 60 0.01 -18.14 -5.91
C VAL A 60 -1.29 -17.46 -5.47
N MET A 61 -1.32 -16.12 -5.45
CA MET A 61 -2.53 -15.36 -5.14
C MET A 61 -3.63 -15.59 -6.19
N ASP A 62 -3.27 -15.60 -7.47
CA ASP A 62 -4.20 -15.82 -8.58
C ASP A 62 -4.83 -17.21 -8.52
N GLU A 63 -4.02 -18.25 -8.26
CA GLU A 63 -4.52 -19.61 -8.07
C GLU A 63 -5.43 -19.72 -6.84
N TYR A 64 -5.10 -19.03 -5.75
CA TYR A 64 -5.97 -18.95 -4.58
C TYR A 64 -7.31 -18.29 -4.92
N MET A 65 -7.33 -17.18 -5.66
CA MET A 65 -8.57 -16.52 -6.08
C MET A 65 -9.44 -17.46 -6.91
N ARG A 66 -8.86 -18.08 -7.93
CA ARG A 66 -9.54 -19.01 -8.85
C ARG A 66 -10.19 -20.17 -8.12
N THR A 67 -9.47 -20.80 -7.20
CA THR A 67 -9.96 -21.96 -6.42
C THR A 67 -11.04 -21.61 -5.40
N HIS A 68 -11.18 -20.34 -5.03
CA HIS A 68 -12.14 -19.87 -4.02
C HIS A 68 -13.32 -19.09 -4.59
N GLY A 69 -13.47 -19.06 -5.94
CA GLY A 69 -14.53 -18.29 -6.60
C GLY A 69 -14.43 -16.79 -6.31
N LEU A 70 -13.20 -16.27 -6.39
CA LEU A 70 -12.90 -14.86 -6.20
C LEU A 70 -12.28 -14.29 -7.47
N ARG A 71 -12.54 -13.02 -7.74
CA ARG A 71 -11.90 -12.26 -8.82
C ARG A 71 -11.26 -10.99 -8.30
N PHE A 72 -10.17 -10.59 -8.95
CA PHE A 72 -9.46 -9.34 -8.66
C PHE A 72 -10.34 -8.12 -8.99
N ARG A 73 -10.29 -7.10 -8.13
CA ARG A 73 -11.02 -5.83 -8.31
C ARG A 73 -10.15 -4.65 -7.91
N GLY A 74 -10.20 -3.57 -8.69
CA GLY A 74 -9.59 -2.30 -8.32
C GLY A 74 -8.10 -2.25 -8.62
N LYS A 75 -7.28 -1.85 -7.64
CA LYS A 75 -5.85 -1.60 -7.84
C LYS A 75 -4.99 -2.62 -7.09
N HIS A 76 -3.82 -2.92 -7.64
CA HIS A 76 -2.79 -3.65 -6.93
C HIS A 76 -2.28 -2.81 -5.76
N HIS A 77 -2.17 -3.40 -4.57
CA HIS A 77 -1.76 -2.71 -3.36
C HIS A 77 -0.56 -3.42 -2.73
N GLU A 78 0.55 -2.70 -2.65
CA GLU A 78 1.79 -3.14 -2.02
C GLU A 78 2.03 -2.35 -0.73
N ILE A 79 2.40 -3.05 0.33
CA ILE A 79 2.85 -2.44 1.59
C ILE A 79 4.28 -2.85 1.83
N TYR A 80 5.22 -1.93 1.57
CA TYR A 80 6.64 -2.14 1.82
C TYR A 80 6.94 -2.09 3.32
N MET A 81 7.52 -3.18 3.83
CA MET A 81 7.88 -3.29 5.24
C MET A 81 9.35 -2.89 5.42
N GLY A 82 9.55 -1.62 5.78
CA GLY A 82 10.88 -1.05 6.04
C GLY A 82 11.45 -0.27 4.85
N ASP A 83 12.71 0.16 4.97
CA ASP A 83 13.40 0.92 3.93
C ASP A 83 14.15 -0.03 2.99
N PRO A 84 13.78 -0.13 1.70
CA PRO A 84 14.45 -1.03 0.76
C PRO A 84 15.90 -0.66 0.49
N ARG A 85 16.29 0.61 0.71
CA ARG A 85 17.68 1.06 0.53
C ARG A 85 18.61 0.58 1.65
N ARG A 86 18.05 0.06 2.74
CA ARG A 86 18.78 -0.40 3.93
C ARG A 86 18.75 -1.92 4.12
N SER A 87 18.00 -2.63 3.28
CA SER A 87 17.79 -4.06 3.39
C SER A 87 18.41 -4.77 2.21
N LYS A 88 19.03 -5.93 2.44
CA LYS A 88 19.48 -6.77 1.32
C LYS A 88 18.25 -7.31 0.56
N PRO A 89 18.29 -7.43 -0.78
CA PRO A 89 17.14 -7.86 -1.58
C PRO A 89 16.44 -9.12 -1.08
N GLU A 90 17.20 -10.13 -0.64
CA GLU A 90 16.69 -11.41 -0.14
C GLU A 90 15.95 -11.32 1.21
N LYS A 91 16.03 -10.19 1.90
CA LYS A 91 15.35 -9.92 3.18
C LYS A 91 14.24 -8.88 3.05
N LEU A 92 14.01 -8.34 1.85
CA LEU A 92 12.90 -7.42 1.63
C LEU A 92 11.59 -8.12 1.93
N LYS A 93 10.67 -7.37 2.53
CA LYS A 93 9.35 -7.83 2.92
C LYS A 93 8.32 -6.88 2.33
N THR A 94 7.44 -7.41 1.49
CA THR A 94 6.34 -6.66 0.90
C THR A 94 5.06 -7.43 1.16
N VAL A 95 4.04 -6.80 1.74
CA VAL A 95 2.70 -7.37 1.70
C VAL A 95 2.12 -7.08 0.33
N LEU A 96 1.88 -8.13 -0.46
CA LEU A 96 1.12 -8.04 -1.69
C LEU A 96 -0.35 -8.24 -1.33
N ARG A 97 -1.19 -7.27 -1.68
CA ARG A 97 -2.63 -7.27 -1.38
C ARG A 97 -3.43 -6.98 -2.64
N HIS A 98 -4.44 -7.81 -2.85
CA HIS A 98 -5.40 -7.68 -3.94
C HIS A 98 -6.79 -7.52 -3.35
N ALA A 99 -7.49 -6.44 -3.69
CA ALA A 99 -8.91 -6.35 -3.43
C ALA A 99 -9.66 -7.33 -4.33
N VAL A 100 -10.65 -8.02 -3.75
CA VAL A 100 -11.37 -9.11 -4.41
C VAL A 100 -12.86 -9.02 -4.17
N GLU A 101 -13.61 -9.64 -5.07
CA GLU A 101 -15.04 -9.87 -4.93
C GLU A 101 -15.40 -11.29 -5.37
N ARG A 102 -16.64 -11.71 -5.13
CA ARG A 102 -17.11 -13.03 -5.57
C ARG A 102 -17.17 -13.06 -7.09
N ASP A 103 -16.70 -14.15 -7.66
CA ASP A 103 -16.93 -14.48 -9.06
C ASP A 103 -18.35 -15.05 -9.13
N VAL A 104 -19.29 -14.26 -9.70
CA VAL A 104 -20.72 -14.59 -9.82
C VAL A 104 -20.99 -15.07 -11.23
#